data_AF-W1XX69-F1
#
_entry.id   AF-W1XX69-F1
#
_cell.length_a   1.000
_cell.length_b   1.000
_cell.length_c   1.000
_cell.angle_alpha   90.00
_cell.angle_beta   90.00
_cell.angle_gamma   90.00
#
_symmetry.space_group_name_H-M   'P 1'
#
loop_
_entity.id
_entity.type
_entity.pdbx_description
1 polymer ?
#
loop_
_entity_poly.entity_id
_entity_poly.type
_entity_poly.pdbx_seq_one_letter_code
_entity_poly.pdbx_strand_id
1 'polypeptide(L)'
;DLKHYNTINHRKVTGVKNELIIKNIHYAFSQQKTIVLRIPVIPSFNDSLEDAEQFAILFKKLSIDQVQLLPFHQFGENKYKLLKRSYEMENVQALHPEDLYDYQQVFLDYEINCYF
;
A
#
# COMPACT_ATOMS: atom_id res chain seq x y z
N ASP A 1 -3.75 6.81 0.92
CA ASP A 1 -2.93 5.58 0.96
C ASP A 1 -3.65 4.53 1.78
N LEU A 2 -3.64 3.29 1.33
CA LEU A 2 -4.04 2.14 2.14
C LEU A 2 -2.79 1.28 2.36
N LYS A 3 -2.41 1.08 3.62
CA LYS A 3 -1.14 0.39 3.94
C LYS A 3 -1.30 -1.13 3.99
N HIS A 4 -2.47 -1.65 4.36
CA HIS A 4 -2.76 -3.08 4.36
C HIS A 4 -4.28 -3.28 4.39
N TYR A 5 -4.78 -4.27 3.66
CA TYR A 5 -6.18 -4.70 3.66
C TYR A 5 -6.61 -5.38 4.98
N ASN A 6 -5.71 -6.11 5.64
CA ASN A 6 -5.97 -6.82 6.90
C ASN A 6 -5.79 -5.88 8.11
N THR A 7 -6.84 -5.73 8.92
CA THR A 7 -6.85 -4.83 10.09
C THR A 7 -5.82 -5.21 11.17
N ILE A 8 -5.53 -6.51 11.34
CA ILE A 8 -4.58 -7.02 12.32
C ILE A 8 -3.16 -6.61 11.92
N ASN A 9 -2.77 -6.87 10.66
CA ASN A 9 -1.46 -6.49 10.15
C ASN A 9 -1.30 -4.97 10.08
N HIS A 10 -2.34 -4.25 9.63
CA HIS A 10 -2.35 -2.80 9.61
C HIS A 10 -2.07 -2.21 11.01
N ARG A 11 -2.76 -2.70 12.04
CA ARG A 11 -2.57 -2.24 13.42
C ARG A 11 -1.20 -2.60 13.96
N LYS A 12 -0.67 -3.79 13.64
CA LYS A 12 0.65 -4.24 14.09
C LYS A 12 1.75 -3.24 13.69
N VAL A 13 1.70 -2.71 12.46
CA VAL A 13 2.75 -1.82 11.93
C VAL A 13 2.44 -0.34 12.15
N THR A 14 1.17 0.07 12.03
CA THR A 14 0.80 1.50 12.10
C THR A 14 0.28 1.95 13.47
N GLY A 15 0.01 1.01 14.38
CA GLY A 15 -0.61 1.25 15.68
C GLY A 15 -2.14 1.42 15.65
N VAL A 16 -2.75 1.52 14.46
CA VAL A 16 -4.20 1.76 14.31
C VAL A 16 -4.85 0.75 13.36
N LYS A 17 -6.12 0.46 13.60
CA LYS A 17 -6.92 -0.38 12.72
C LYS A 17 -7.29 0.38 11.43
N ASN A 18 -7.64 -0.36 10.37
CA ASN A 18 -7.89 0.23 9.05
C ASN A 18 -9.35 0.53 8.72
N GLU A 19 -10.32 0.25 9.60
CA GLU A 19 -11.75 0.38 9.25
C GLU A 19 -12.14 1.84 8.96
N LEU A 20 -11.63 2.81 9.74
CA LEU A 20 -11.86 4.24 9.47
C LEU A 20 -11.20 4.67 8.15
N ILE A 21 -10.03 4.14 7.83
CA ILE A 21 -9.31 4.44 6.59
C ILE A 21 -10.10 3.93 5.39
N ILE A 22 -10.58 2.68 5.45
CA ILE A 22 -11.42 2.08 4.40
C ILE A 22 -12.73 2.88 4.23
N LYS A 23 -13.38 3.28 5.34
CA LYS A 23 -14.58 4.12 5.29
C LYS A 23 -14.31 5.47 4.61
N ASN A 24 -13.18 6.10 4.91
CA ASN A 24 -12.79 7.37 4.31
C ASN A 24 -12.46 7.22 2.82
N ILE A 25 -11.80 6.13 2.42
CA ILE A 25 -11.54 5.80 1.01
C ILE A 25 -12.88 5.66 0.27
N HIS A 26 -13.79 4.82 0.78
CA HIS A 26 -15.10 4.64 0.17
C HIS A 26 -15.85 5.98 0.05
N TYR A 27 -15.83 6.80 1.10
CA TYR A 27 -16.46 8.12 1.06
C TYR A 27 -15.81 9.03 0.01
N ALA A 28 -14.48 9.07 -0.08
CA ALA A 28 -13.77 9.92 -1.04
C ALA A 28 -14.12 9.57 -2.50
N PHE A 29 -14.15 8.27 -2.83
CA PHE A 29 -14.51 7.80 -4.17
C PHE A 29 -15.99 8.06 -4.52
N SER A 30 -16.89 8.12 -3.53
CA SER A 30 -18.30 8.47 -3.79
C SER A 30 -18.54 9.95 -4.12
N GLN A 31 -17.54 10.83 -3.92
CA GLN A 31 -17.69 12.27 -4.16
C GLN A 31 -17.45 12.71 -5.62
N GLN A 32 -17.32 11.76 -6.57
CA GLN A 32 -17.07 12.05 -7.99
C GLN A 32 -15.85 12.96 -8.25
N LYS A 33 -14.84 12.86 -7.37
CA LYS A 33 -13.56 13.54 -7.53
C LYS A 33 -12.53 12.58 -8.07
N THR A 34 -11.53 13.11 -8.78
CA THR A 34 -10.33 12.34 -9.12
C THR A 34 -9.53 12.08 -7.85
N ILE A 35 -9.51 10.82 -7.40
CA ILE A 35 -8.77 10.37 -6.21
C ILE A 35 -7.68 9.42 -6.67
N VAL A 36 -6.44 9.68 -6.23
CA VAL A 36 -5.33 8.75 -6.43
C VAL A 36 -5.19 7.92 -5.16
N LEU A 37 -5.64 6.67 -5.20
CA LEU A 37 -5.35 5.71 -4.13
C LEU A 37 -3.94 5.15 -4.35
N ARG A 38 -3.16 5.05 -3.27
CA ARG A 38 -1.79 4.56 -3.31
C ARG A 38 -1.56 3.45 -2.30
N ILE A 39 -0.70 2.49 -2.66
CA ILE A 39 -0.18 1.44 -1.78
C ILE A 39 1.34 1.59 -1.70
N PRO A 40 1.90 1.97 -0.54
CA PRO A 40 3.31 1.72 -0.26
C PRO A 40 3.53 0.22 -0.12
N VAL A 41 4.26 -0.38 -1.05
CA VAL A 41 4.60 -1.81 -1.03
C VAL A 41 5.90 -1.97 -0.25
N ILE A 42 5.83 -2.68 0.87
CA ILE A 42 6.87 -2.77 1.89
C ILE A 42 7.25 -4.25 2.07
N PRO A 43 8.55 -4.60 1.96
CA PRO A 43 9.02 -5.96 2.14
C PRO A 43 8.56 -6.60 3.45
N SER A 44 8.12 -7.86 3.39
CA SER A 44 7.64 -8.65 4.52
C SER A 44 6.43 -8.07 5.26
N PHE A 45 5.69 -7.15 4.64
CA PHE A 45 4.49 -6.55 5.23
C PHE A 45 3.27 -6.66 4.33
N ASN A 46 3.40 -6.30 3.06
CA ASN A 46 2.28 -6.27 2.12
C ASN A 46 2.76 -6.46 0.66
N ASP A 47 3.85 -7.21 0.47
CA ASP A 47 4.57 -7.37 -0.80
C ASP A 47 4.37 -8.72 -1.48
N SER A 48 3.56 -9.61 -0.91
CA SER A 48 3.28 -10.91 -1.52
C SER A 48 2.20 -10.84 -2.62
N LEU A 49 2.18 -11.80 -3.53
CA LEU A 49 1.11 -11.89 -4.54
C LEU A 49 -0.27 -12.13 -3.91
N GLU A 50 -0.33 -12.83 -2.77
CA GLU A 50 -1.55 -12.95 -1.97
C GLU A 50 -2.00 -11.58 -1.45
N ASP A 51 -1.07 -10.74 -0.99
CA ASP A 51 -1.43 -9.38 -0.57
C ASP A 51 -2.01 -8.58 -1.74
N ALA A 52 -1.40 -8.65 -2.92
CA ALA A 52 -1.91 -8.02 -4.15
C ALA A 52 -3.34 -8.48 -4.46
N GLU A 53 -3.60 -9.79 -4.40
CA GLU A 53 -4.92 -10.37 -4.66
C GLU A 53 -5.96 -9.87 -3.65
N GLN A 54 -5.62 -9.84 -2.37
CA GLN A 54 -6.51 -9.36 -1.32
C GLN A 54 -6.79 -7.86 -1.42
N PHE A 55 -5.80 -7.05 -1.84
CA PHE A 55 -6.03 -5.65 -2.17
C PHE A 55 -6.97 -5.51 -3.37
N ALA A 56 -6.75 -6.27 -4.45
CA ALA A 56 -7.60 -6.24 -5.64
C ALA A 56 -9.05 -6.61 -5.31
N ILE A 57 -9.27 -7.67 -4.53
CA ILE A 57 -10.61 -8.07 -4.04
C ILE A 57 -11.26 -6.93 -3.24
N LEU A 58 -10.53 -6.28 -2.34
CA LEU A 58 -11.05 -5.15 -1.57
C LEU A 58 -11.42 -3.98 -2.50
N PHE A 59 -10.58 -3.66 -3.48
CA PHE A 59 -10.81 -2.54 -4.40
C PHE A 59 -12.00 -2.78 -5.32
N LYS A 60 -12.20 -4.00 -5.83
CA LYS A 60 -13.43 -4.34 -6.57
C LYS A 60 -14.68 -4.16 -5.71
N LYS A 61 -14.65 -4.56 -4.44
CA LYS A 61 -15.77 -4.32 -3.50
C LYS A 61 -16.06 -2.84 -3.27
N LEU A 62 -15.03 -2.00 -3.32
CA LEU A 62 -15.13 -0.55 -3.14
C LEU A 62 -15.34 0.22 -4.44
N SER A 63 -15.48 -0.48 -5.58
CA SER A 63 -15.58 0.13 -6.92
C SER A 63 -14.41 1.07 -7.25
N ILE A 64 -13.20 0.66 -6.86
CA ILE A 64 -11.95 1.36 -7.16
C ILE A 64 -11.30 0.67 -8.34
N ASP A 65 -11.05 1.44 -9.39
CA ASP A 65 -10.56 0.98 -10.70
C ASP A 65 -9.14 1.44 -11.00
N GLN A 66 -8.52 2.24 -10.13
CA GLN A 66 -7.16 2.73 -10.31
C GLN A 66 -6.39 2.79 -8.99
N VAL A 67 -5.13 2.34 -9.01
CA VAL A 67 -4.20 2.41 -7.89
C VAL A 67 -2.77 2.71 -8.34
N GLN A 68 -2.03 3.46 -7.51
CA GLN A 68 -0.60 3.67 -7.66
C GLN A 68 0.18 2.82 -6.64
N LEU A 69 1.13 2.03 -7.10
CA LEU A 69 2.09 1.33 -6.25
C LEU A 69 3.28 2.24 -5.98
N LEU A 70 3.69 2.33 -4.72
CA LEU A 70 4.89 3.05 -4.31
C LEU A 70 5.91 2.02 -3.79
N PRO A 71 6.93 1.66 -4.59
CA PRO A 71 7.99 0.77 -4.13
C PRO A 71 8.69 1.34 -2.89
N PHE A 72 8.94 0.50 -1.89
CA PHE A 72 9.63 0.92 -0.67
C PHE A 72 11.01 1.50 -0.99
N HIS A 73 11.33 2.63 -0.38
CA HIS A 73 12.64 3.27 -0.46
C HIS A 73 13.15 3.63 0.94
N GLN A 74 14.47 3.79 1.07
CA GLN A 74 15.13 4.13 2.34
C GLN A 74 15.08 5.62 2.71
N PHE A 75 14.31 6.44 1.99
CA PHE A 75 14.24 7.86 2.30
C PHE A 75 13.65 8.12 3.68
N GLY A 76 14.33 8.99 4.43
CA GLY A 76 13.91 9.38 5.77
C GLY A 76 14.75 8.75 6.89
N GLU A 77 15.58 7.73 6.61
CA GLU A 77 16.52 7.13 7.57
C GLU A 77 17.35 8.20 8.30
N ASN A 78 17.91 9.16 7.56
CA ASN A 78 18.68 10.27 8.15
C ASN A 78 17.89 11.08 9.19
N LYS A 79 16.57 11.22 9.06
CA LYS A 79 15.74 11.91 10.06
C LYS A 79 15.70 11.13 11.38
N TYR A 80 15.67 9.79 11.34
CA TYR A 80 15.74 8.96 12.53
C TYR A 80 17.10 9.11 13.23
N LYS A 81 18.19 9.09 12.45
CA LYS A 81 19.56 9.35 12.95
C LYS A 81 19.66 10.70 13.65
N LEU A 82 19.16 11.77 13.02
CA LEU A 82 19.15 13.13 13.60
C LEU A 82 18.31 13.23 14.87
N LEU A 83 17.21 12.48 14.96
CA LEU A 83 16.35 12.43 16.15
C LEU A 83 16.84 11.44 17.21
N LYS A 84 18.00 10.80 17.01
CA LYS A 84 18.54 9.73 17.88
C LYS A 84 17.53 8.61 18.11
N ARG A 85 16.79 8.23 17.07
CA ARG A 85 15.81 7.14 17.08
C ARG A 85 16.34 5.98 16.26
N SER A 86 16.13 4.77 16.75
CA SER A 86 16.39 3.55 15.98
C SER A 86 15.43 3.49 14.79
N TYR A 87 15.96 3.10 13.63
CA TYR A 87 15.18 2.93 12.41
C TYR A 87 15.08 1.44 12.09
N GLU A 88 13.90 0.87 12.32
CA GLU A 88 13.68 -0.58 12.23
C GLU A 88 13.88 -1.15 10.81
N MET A 89 13.85 -0.30 9.79
CA MET A 89 13.97 -0.70 8.39
C MET A 89 15.38 -0.47 7.80
N GLU A 90 16.39 -0.12 8.61
CA GLU A 90 17.75 0.26 8.14
C GLU A 90 18.38 -0.74 7.16
N ASN A 91 18.14 -2.04 7.34
CA ASN A 91 18.72 -3.10 6.51
C ASN A 91 17.74 -3.73 5.51
N VAL A 92 16.55 -3.15 5.34
CA VAL A 92 15.56 -3.66 4.39
C VAL A 92 15.92 -3.18 2.98
N GLN A 93 15.94 -4.07 2.00
CA GLN A 93 16.26 -3.66 0.63
C GLN A 93 15.15 -2.76 0.06
N ALA A 94 15.54 -1.70 -0.65
CA ALA A 94 14.59 -0.89 -1.42
C ALA A 94 14.02 -1.72 -2.58
N LEU A 95 12.76 -1.46 -2.92
CA LEU A 95 12.12 -2.03 -4.09
C LEU A 95 12.19 -1.04 -5.25
N HIS A 96 12.30 -1.58 -6.45
CA HIS A 96 12.17 -0.87 -7.71
C HIS A 96 10.89 -1.32 -8.43
N PRO A 97 10.37 -0.53 -9.40
CA PRO A 97 9.17 -0.92 -10.14
C PRO A 97 9.24 -2.33 -10.74
N GLU A 98 10.39 -2.71 -11.29
CA GLU A 98 10.64 -4.03 -11.87
C GLU A 98 10.48 -5.20 -10.88
N ASP A 99 10.72 -4.96 -9.58
CA ASP A 99 10.52 -5.98 -8.53
C ASP A 99 9.03 -6.27 -8.27
N LEU A 100 8.14 -5.39 -8.77
CA LEU A 100 6.71 -5.42 -8.49
C LEU A 100 5.86 -5.64 -9.75
N TYR A 101 6.44 -6.05 -10.89
CA TYR A 101 5.66 -6.30 -12.10
C TYR A 101 4.66 -7.45 -11.93
N ASP A 102 5.04 -8.55 -11.30
CA ASP A 102 4.10 -9.64 -11.00
C ASP A 102 3.00 -9.18 -10.02
N TYR A 103 3.38 -8.37 -9.03
CA TYR A 103 2.44 -7.77 -8.08
C TYR A 103 1.46 -6.82 -8.78
N GLN A 104 1.94 -6.01 -9.73
CA GLN A 104 1.13 -5.12 -10.57
C GLN A 104 0.18 -5.93 -11.46
N GLN A 105 0.66 -7.02 -12.06
CA GLN A 105 -0.12 -7.85 -12.98
C GLN A 105 -1.39 -8.39 -12.32
N VAL A 106 -1.34 -8.75 -11.04
CA VAL A 106 -2.54 -9.18 -10.28
C VAL A 106 -3.65 -8.13 -10.33
N PHE A 107 -3.33 -6.84 -10.19
CA PHE A 107 -4.35 -5.78 -10.30
C PHE A 107 -4.89 -5.65 -11.71
N LEU A 108 -4.03 -5.76 -12.72
CA LEU A 108 -4.43 -5.68 -14.13
C LEU A 108 -5.38 -6.82 -14.50
N ASP A 109 -5.15 -8.03 -13.99
CA ASP A 109 -6.01 -9.20 -14.17
C ASP A 109 -7.41 -9.01 -13.54
N TYR A 110 -7.49 -8.18 -12.49
CA TYR A 110 -8.75 -7.78 -11.86
C TYR A 110 -9.39 -6.55 -12.54
N GLU A 111 -8.86 -6.11 -13.68
CA GLU A 111 -9.29 -4.91 -14.41
C GLU A 111 -9.14 -3.62 -13.57
N ILE A 112 -8.11 -3.56 -12.72
CA ILE A 112 -7.74 -2.36 -11.95
C ILE A 112 -6.49 -1.76 -12.62
N ASN A 113 -6.61 -0.52 -13.11
CA ASN A 113 -5.49 0.22 -13.66
C ASN A 113 -4.43 0.45 -12.59
N CYS A 114 -3.31 -0.24 -12.71
CA CYS A 114 -2.23 -0.24 -11.72
C CYS A 114 -0.96 0.31 -12.34
N TYR A 115 -0.34 1.29 -11.69
CA TYR A 115 0.87 1.97 -12.17
C TYR A 115 1.79 2.34 -11.00
N PHE A 116 3.02 2.77 -11.30
CA PHE A 116 4.01 3.21 -10.32
C PHE A 116 4.08 4.74 -10.25
#